data_AF-A0A2V4E5T5-F1
#
_entry.id   AF-A0A2V4E5T5-F1
#
_cell.length_a   1.000
_cell.length_b   1.000
_cell.length_c   1.000
_cell.angle_alpha   90.00
_cell.angle_beta   90.00
_cell.angle_gamma   90.00
#
_symmetry.space_group_name_H-M   'P 1'
#
loop_
_entity.id
_entity.type
_entity.pdbx_description
1 polymer ?
#
loop_
_entity_poly.entity_id
_entity_poly.type
_entity_poly.pdbx_seq_one_letter_code
_entity_poly.pdbx_strand_id
1 'polypeptide(L)' 'MNNTNNREFEIAIIGMGYVGLPLFLEFSKTYKTIGFDIDSKKIERLKKHIILQI' A
#
# COMPACT_ATOMS: atom_id res chain seq x y z
N MET A 1 -5.64 22.35 27.44
CA MET A 1 -5.33 22.80 26.06
C MET A 1 -3.96 22.25 25.70
N ASN A 2 -3.89 21.36 24.69
CA ASN A 2 -2.93 21.38 23.60
C ASN A 2 -3.33 20.31 22.59
N ASN A 3 -3.54 20.77 21.37
CA ASN A 3 -4.14 20.12 20.22
C ASN A 3 -3.26 18.97 19.69
N THR A 4 -3.64 17.71 19.95
CA THR A 4 -3.00 16.56 19.32
C THR A 4 -3.47 16.49 17.87
N ASN A 5 -2.72 17.11 16.97
CA ASN A 5 -2.90 16.97 15.52
C ASN A 5 -2.64 15.50 15.14
N ASN A 6 -3.68 14.67 15.18
CA ASN A 6 -3.63 13.27 14.78
C ASN A 6 -3.53 13.24 13.25
N ARG A 7 -2.32 13.43 12.71
CA ARG A 7 -2.09 13.39 11.27
C ARG A 7 -2.12 11.95 10.83
N GLU A 8 -3.21 11.55 10.18
CA GLU A 8 -3.27 10.29 9.45
C GLU A 8 -2.36 10.41 8.22
N PHE A 9 -1.34 9.56 8.16
CA PHE A 9 -0.43 9.51 7.03
C PHE A 9 -0.94 8.50 6.01
N GLU A 10 -1.06 8.94 4.75
CA GLU A 10 -1.30 8.06 3.61
C GLU A 10 0.02 7.74 2.92
N ILE A 11 0.27 6.46 2.65
CA ILE A 11 1.51 5.97 2.06
C ILE A 11 1.23 5.50 0.63
N ALA A 12 2.03 5.94 -0.34
CA ALA A 12 1.99 5.42 -1.70
C ALA A 12 3.28 4.66 -2.01
N ILE A 13 3.16 3.45 -2.55
CA ILE A 13 4.30 2.63 -2.97
C ILE A 13 4.24 2.45 -4.48
N ILE A 14 5.27 2.92 -5.17
CA ILE A 14 5.43 2.82 -6.62
C ILE A 14 6.41 1.67 -6.92
N GLY A 15 5.90 0.64 -7.60
CA GLY A 15 6.61 -0.59 -7.93
C GLY A 15 6.27 -1.74 -6.99
N MET A 16 5.42 -2.66 -7.44
CA MET A 16 4.96 -3.83 -6.66
C MET A 16 5.85 -5.05 -6.88
N GLY A 17 7.17 -4.83 -6.93
CA GLY A 17 8.18 -5.87 -7.07
C GLY A 17 8.48 -6.59 -5.76
N TYR A 18 9.61 -7.29 -5.72
CA TYR A 18 10.07 -8.04 -4.54
C TYR A 18 10.20 -7.16 -3.28
N VAL A 19 10.53 -5.87 -3.43
CA VAL A 19 10.65 -4.95 -2.29
C VAL A 19 9.32 -4.24 -1.99
N GLY A 20 8.66 -3.69 -3.01
CA GLY A 20 7.46 -2.88 -2.79
C GLY A 20 6.25 -3.67 -2.31
N LEU A 21 6.10 -4.95 -2.71
CA LEU A 21 4.98 -5.76 -2.23
C LEU A 21 5.07 -6.10 -0.73
N PRO A 22 6.20 -6.61 -0.19
CA PRO A 22 6.35 -6.77 1.25
C PRO A 22 6.18 -5.46 2.04
N LEU A 23 6.72 -4.34 1.54
CA LEU A 23 6.52 -3.03 2.17
C LEU A 23 5.04 -2.63 2.19
N PHE A 24 4.32 -2.82 1.07
CA PHE A 24 2.89 -2.55 1.01
C PHE A 24 2.13 -3.34 2.06
N LEU A 25 2.42 -4.64 2.19
CA LEU A 25 1.76 -5.51 3.15
C LEU A 25 2.02 -5.09 4.60
N GLU A 26 3.25 -4.69 4.93
CA GLU A 26 3.57 -4.24 6.29
C GLU A 26 2.97 -2.87 6.62
N PHE A 27 3.04 -1.91 5.71
CA PHE A 27 2.49 -0.57 5.95
C PHE A 27 0.97 -0.53 5.94
N SER A 28 0.32 -1.37 5.13
CA SER A 28 -1.15 -1.46 5.07
C SER A 28 -1.80 -1.94 6.38
N LYS A 29 -1.02 -2.52 7.31
CA LYS A 29 -1.51 -2.92 8.64
C LYS A 29 -1.77 -1.73 9.56
N THR A 30 -1.07 -0.61 9.35
CA THR A 30 -1.05 0.53 10.27
C THR A 30 -1.48 1.83 9.59
N TYR A 31 -1.19 1.98 8.29
CA TYR A 31 -1.43 3.19 7.54
C TYR A 31 -2.27 2.88 6.30
N LYS A 32 -3.12 3.83 5.91
CA LYS A 32 -3.79 3.79 4.62
C LYS A 32 -2.71 3.81 3.53
N THR A 33 -2.55 2.70 2.82
CA THR A 33 -1.46 2.48 1.88
C THR A 33 -2.01 2.15 0.51
N ILE A 34 -1.49 2.79 -0.54
CA ILE A 34 -1.87 2.60 -1.94
C ILE A 34 -0.66 2.03 -2.70
N GLY A 35 -0.89 0.96 -3.47
CA GLY A 35 0.13 0.29 -4.27
C GLY A 35 -0.08 0.57 -5.76
N PHE A 36 0.98 0.90 -6.48
CA PHE A 36 0.95 1.14 -7.92
C PHE A 36 2.09 0.38 -8.62
N ASP A 37 1.83 -0.14 -9.80
CA ASP A 37 2.84 -0.68 -10.71
C ASP A 37 2.41 -0.38 -12.14
N ILE A 38 3.37 -0.17 -13.05
CA ILE A 38 3.10 0.11 -14.45
C ILE A 38 2.52 -1.12 -15.18
N ASP A 39 2.84 -2.33 -14.69
CA ASP A 39 2.28 -3.57 -15.22
C ASP A 39 0.89 -3.84 -14.64
N SER A 40 -0.13 -3.45 -15.40
CA SER A 40 -1.55 -3.65 -15.02
C SER A 40 -1.93 -5.13 -14.86
N LYS A 41 -1.33 -6.04 -15.65
CA LYS A 41 -1.60 -7.50 -15.55
C LYS A 41 -1.03 -8.04 -14.24
N LYS A 42 0.16 -7.57 -13.85
CA LYS A 42 0.75 -7.90 -12.55
C LYS A 42 -0.13 -7.42 -11.40
N ILE A 43 -0.65 -6.18 -11.46
CA ILE A 43 -1.58 -5.67 -10.44
C ILE A 43 -2.86 -6.50 -10.36
N GLU A 44 -3.46 -6.85 -11.50
CA GLU A 44 -4.66 -7.69 -11.53
C GLU A 44 -4.41 -9.07 -10.90
N ARG A 45 -3.25 -9.69 -11.22
CA ARG A 45 -2.84 -10.96 -10.63
C ARG A 45 -2.64 -10.84 -9.12
N LEU A 46 -2.00 -9.76 -8.65
CA LEU A 46 -1.79 -9.51 -7.23
C LEU A 46 -3.11 -9.34 -6.49
N LYS A 47 -4.07 -8.58 -7.03
CA LYS A 47 -5.43 -8.41 -6.47
C LYS A 47 -6.20 -9.72 -6.33
N LYS A 48 -5.98 -10.68 -7.24
CA LYS A 48 -6.65 -11.99 -7.23
C LYS A 48 -6.07 -12.96 -6.20
N HIS A 49 -4.76 -12.90 -5.93
CA HIS A 49 -4.06 -13.90 -5.10
C HIS A 49 -3.75 -13.41 -3.70
N ILE A 50 -3.65 -12.10 -3.53
CA ILE A 50 -3.37 -11.46 -2.26
C ILE A 50 -4.59 -10.57 -2.03
N ILE A 51 -5.28 -10.75 -0.90
CA ILE A 51 -6.43 -9.93 -0.50
C ILE A 51 -5.93 -8.49 -0.34
N LEU A 52 -5.84 -7.76 -1.45
CA LEU A 52 -5.33 -6.41 -1.50
C LEU A 52 -6.49 -5.52 -1.94
N GLN A 53 -6.94 -4.66 -1.03
CA GLN A 53 -7.69 -3.47 -1.42
C GLN A 53 -6.68 -2.46 -1.97
N ILE A 54 -6.25 -2.66 -3.23
CA ILE A 54 -5.51 -1.65 -4.01
C ILE A 54 -6.47 -0.90 -4.92
#